data_AF-A0A966Y5C5-F1
#
_entry.id   AF-A0A966Y5C5-F1
#
_cell.length_a   1.000
_cell.length_b   1.000
_cell.length_c   1.000
_cell.angle_alpha   90.00
_cell.angle_beta   90.00
_cell.angle_gamma   90.00
#
_symmetry.space_group_name_H-M   'P 1'
#
loop_
_entity.id
_entity.type
_entity.pdbx_description
1 polymer ?
#
loop_
_entity_poly.entity_id
_entity_poly.type
_entity_poly.pdbx_seq_one_letter_code
_entity_poly.pdbx_strand_id
1 'polypeptide(L)'
;MMTKAGFVALIGEPNAGKSTLLNQMVGAKVSIVTHKVQTTRARIRGVAIEGDAQIVFVDTPGLFKPRRRLDRAMVAAAWGGAADADVIVLLIEAHRGMTEGVERIVAELGDIAEGRTVALAINKIDRVKAKELLSLSQKMNDAFTFEQTFMISAERGYGVNDLRGWLGDKLPEGPWLYPVDQIADLPMRMIAAEMTREKLTLRLHQELPYQLTVETENWEERKDGSARIE
;
A
#
# COMPACT_ATOMS: atom_id res chain seq x y z
N MET A 1 -16.46 -16.78 -19.10
CA MET A 1 -15.75 -16.77 -17.80
C MET A 1 -16.25 -15.59 -17.01
N MET A 2 -16.51 -15.78 -15.73
CA MET A 2 -16.98 -14.70 -14.85
C MET A 2 -15.74 -14.03 -14.27
N THR A 3 -15.54 -12.76 -14.58
CA THR A 3 -14.42 -11.99 -14.04
C THR A 3 -14.71 -11.54 -12.63
N LYS A 4 -13.65 -11.24 -11.87
CA LYS A 4 -13.73 -10.59 -10.56
C LYS A 4 -13.00 -9.26 -10.59
N ALA A 5 -13.49 -8.27 -9.84
CA ALA A 5 -12.78 -7.01 -9.68
C ALA A 5 -13.19 -6.32 -8.39
N GLY A 6 -12.25 -5.65 -7.74
CA GLY A 6 -12.54 -4.90 -6.53
C GLY A 6 -11.32 -4.16 -5.97
N PHE A 7 -11.58 -3.40 -4.92
CA PHE A 7 -10.61 -2.51 -4.28
C PHE A 7 -9.99 -3.17 -3.04
N VAL A 8 -8.66 -3.08 -2.95
CA VAL A 8 -7.89 -3.58 -1.82
C VAL A 8 -7.15 -2.43 -1.14
N ALA A 9 -7.51 -2.11 0.10
CA ALA A 9 -6.81 -1.09 0.87
C ALA A 9 -5.60 -1.68 1.60
N LEU A 10 -4.41 -1.13 1.35
CA LEU A 10 -3.21 -1.44 2.12
C LEU A 10 -3.10 -0.44 3.27
N ILE A 11 -3.26 -0.87 4.52
CA ILE A 11 -3.15 -0.01 5.71
C ILE A 11 -2.02 -0.46 6.64
N GLY A 12 -1.61 0.40 7.56
CA GLY A 12 -0.55 0.11 8.53
C GLY A 12 0.28 1.34 8.87
N GLU A 13 1.18 1.21 9.86
CA GLU A 13 2.10 2.28 10.25
C GLU A 13 2.94 2.80 9.06
N PRO A 14 3.46 4.05 9.11
CA PRO A 14 4.51 4.49 8.21
C PRO A 14 5.65 3.46 8.14
N ASN A 15 6.23 3.27 6.96
CA ASN A 15 7.32 2.31 6.70
C ASN A 15 6.99 0.82 6.86
N ALA A 16 5.73 0.43 7.10
CA ALA A 16 5.31 -0.98 7.12
C ALA A 16 5.57 -1.73 5.79
N GLY A 17 5.83 -1.00 4.70
CA GLY A 17 6.15 -1.55 3.38
C GLY A 17 4.97 -1.63 2.42
N LYS A 18 3.92 -0.82 2.64
CA LYS A 18 2.74 -0.70 1.76
C LYS A 18 3.13 -0.42 0.30
N SER A 19 3.86 0.66 0.06
CA SER A 19 4.29 1.04 -1.30
C SER A 19 5.26 0.03 -1.94
N THR A 20 6.09 -0.65 -1.13
CA THR A 20 6.93 -1.76 -1.59
C THR A 20 6.07 -2.93 -2.05
N LEU A 21 5.07 -3.33 -1.24
CA LEU A 21 4.14 -4.40 -1.59
C LEU A 21 3.34 -4.04 -2.83
N LEU A 22 2.83 -2.81 -2.91
CA LEU A 22 2.11 -2.31 -4.08
C LEU A 22 2.93 -2.46 -5.37
N ASN A 23 4.18 -1.97 -5.37
CA ASN A 23 5.06 -2.07 -6.53
C ASN A 23 5.35 -3.54 -6.89
N GLN A 24 5.51 -4.41 -5.89
CA GLN A 24 5.71 -5.85 -6.10
C GLN A 24 4.45 -6.53 -6.68
N MET A 25 3.26 -6.12 -6.23
CA MET A 25 1.98 -6.63 -6.71
C MET A 25 1.72 -6.20 -8.16
N VAL A 26 1.93 -4.92 -8.46
CA VAL A 26 1.76 -4.38 -9.82
C VAL A 26 2.86 -4.85 -10.77
N GLY A 27 4.05 -5.16 -10.26
CA GLY A 27 5.22 -5.55 -11.07
C GLY A 27 5.97 -4.35 -11.67
N ALA A 28 5.58 -3.13 -11.31
CA ALA A 28 6.19 -1.89 -11.74
C ALA A 28 6.25 -0.88 -10.58
N LYS A 29 7.17 0.08 -10.69
CA LYS A 29 7.32 1.12 -9.68
C LYS A 29 6.29 2.24 -9.90
N VAL A 30 5.13 2.12 -9.26
CA VAL A 30 4.02 3.07 -9.34
C VAL A 30 3.88 3.97 -8.12
N SER A 31 4.46 3.58 -6.97
CA SER A 31 4.50 4.38 -5.74
C SER A 31 5.92 4.54 -5.22
N ILE A 32 6.18 5.66 -4.53
CA ILE A 32 7.51 5.99 -4.01
C ILE A 32 7.83 5.17 -2.76
N VAL A 33 9.11 4.80 -2.60
CA VAL A 33 9.58 4.00 -1.46
C VAL A 33 10.73 4.72 -0.78
N THR A 34 10.57 5.05 0.50
CA THR A 34 11.62 5.66 1.31
C THR A 34 11.41 5.36 2.80
N HIS A 35 12.48 5.49 3.58
CA HIS A 35 12.48 5.34 5.03
C HIS A 35 11.89 6.56 5.74
N LYS A 36 11.70 7.68 5.03
CA LYS A 36 11.08 8.88 5.58
C LYS A 36 9.57 8.70 5.68
N VAL A 37 8.99 9.25 6.73
CA VAL A 37 7.54 9.19 6.95
C VAL A 37 6.80 10.16 6.02
N GLN A 38 5.47 10.03 5.93
CA GLN A 38 4.59 10.97 5.23
C GLN A 38 4.87 11.12 3.72
N THR A 39 5.15 10.00 3.06
CA THR A 39 5.57 9.95 1.66
C THR A 39 4.40 9.96 0.70
N THR A 40 3.38 9.14 0.91
CA THR A 40 2.18 9.11 0.08
C THR A 40 1.26 10.28 0.44
N ARG A 41 1.15 11.26 -0.45
CA ARG A 41 0.27 12.44 -0.30
C ARG A 41 -0.97 12.40 -1.19
N ALA A 42 -0.85 11.78 -2.36
CA ALA A 42 -1.96 11.53 -3.28
C ALA A 42 -2.38 10.06 -3.17
N ARG A 43 -3.68 9.79 -3.34
CA ARG A 43 -4.20 8.43 -3.44
C ARG A 43 -3.76 7.87 -4.79
N ILE A 44 -2.90 6.84 -4.77
CA ILE A 44 -2.46 6.12 -5.97
C ILE A 44 -3.27 4.83 -6.02
N ARG A 45 -3.88 4.51 -7.16
CA ARG A 45 -4.40 3.16 -7.40
C ARG A 45 -3.42 2.39 -8.26
N GLY A 46 -2.99 1.23 -7.78
CA GLY A 46 -2.21 0.28 -8.55
C GLY A 46 -3.09 -0.88 -8.98
N VAL A 47 -3.00 -1.28 -10.24
CA VAL A 47 -3.82 -2.35 -10.79
C VAL A 47 -2.94 -3.57 -11.01
N ALA A 48 -3.38 -4.72 -10.50
CA ALA A 48 -2.75 -6.01 -10.76
C ALA A 48 -3.79 -7.00 -11.28
N ILE A 49 -3.35 -7.89 -12.16
CA ILE A 49 -4.17 -9.00 -12.67
C ILE A 49 -3.68 -10.29 -12.04
N GLU A 50 -4.62 -11.11 -11.58
CA GLU A 50 -4.38 -12.46 -11.07
C GLU A 50 -5.45 -13.40 -11.63
N GLY A 51 -5.09 -14.19 -12.65
CA GLY A 51 -6.06 -15.01 -13.39
C GLY A 51 -7.21 -14.16 -13.96
N ASP A 52 -8.45 -14.48 -13.58
CA ASP A 52 -9.67 -13.76 -13.99
C ASP A 52 -10.03 -12.57 -13.07
N ALA A 53 -9.19 -12.26 -12.08
CA ALA A 53 -9.41 -11.19 -11.12
C ALA A 53 -8.56 -9.94 -11.40
N GLN A 54 -9.18 -8.76 -11.31
CA GLN A 54 -8.50 -7.46 -11.33
C GLN A 54 -8.48 -6.86 -9.92
N ILE A 55 -7.29 -6.79 -9.34
CA ILE A 55 -7.06 -6.26 -8.00
C ILE A 55 -6.66 -4.79 -8.10
N VAL A 56 -7.52 -3.89 -7.60
CA VAL A 56 -7.25 -2.45 -7.57
C VAL A 56 -6.78 -2.06 -6.17
N PHE A 57 -5.47 -1.99 -5.99
CA PHE A 57 -4.88 -1.55 -4.73
C PHE A 57 -5.05 -0.06 -4.53
N VAL A 58 -5.45 0.34 -3.33
CA VAL A 58 -5.48 1.74 -2.89
C VAL A 58 -4.29 1.97 -1.97
N ASP A 59 -3.30 2.74 -2.42
CA ASP A 59 -2.17 3.14 -1.57
C ASP A 59 -2.66 4.18 -0.56
N THR A 60 -2.64 3.82 0.72
CA THR A 60 -3.04 4.73 1.80
C THR A 60 -1.82 5.33 2.50
N PRO A 61 -1.89 6.59 2.94
CA PRO A 61 -0.89 7.14 3.86
C PRO A 61 -0.70 6.23 5.07
N GLY A 62 0.51 6.20 5.63
CA GLY A 62 0.73 5.49 6.89
C GLY A 62 -0.17 6.02 8.01
N LEU A 63 -0.69 5.13 8.84
CA LEU A 63 -1.49 5.48 10.01
C LEU A 63 -0.58 5.81 11.19
N PHE A 64 -0.66 7.03 11.70
CA PHE A 64 0.14 7.52 12.82
C PHE A 64 -0.65 8.55 13.62
N LYS A 65 -0.19 8.87 14.84
CA LYS A 65 -0.84 9.88 15.68
C LYS A 65 -0.69 11.27 15.05
N PRO A 66 -1.77 11.91 14.58
CA PRO A 66 -1.67 13.18 13.86
C PRO A 66 -1.36 14.34 14.83
N ARG A 67 -0.51 15.29 14.42
CA ARG A 67 -0.17 16.49 15.20
C ARG A 67 -0.65 17.77 14.52
N ARG A 68 -0.67 17.79 13.19
CA ARG A 68 -1.04 18.94 12.35
C ARG A 68 -2.35 18.70 11.58
N ARG A 69 -2.90 19.74 10.96
CA ARG A 69 -4.12 19.65 10.13
C ARG A 69 -3.93 18.72 8.94
N LEU A 70 -2.78 18.80 8.27
CA LEU A 70 -2.45 17.91 7.16
C LEU A 70 -2.40 16.44 7.62
N ASP A 71 -1.76 16.16 8.76
CA ASP A 71 -1.69 14.81 9.30
C ASP A 71 -3.08 14.23 9.55
N ARG A 72 -4.01 15.02 10.11
CA ARG A 72 -5.40 14.58 10.32
C ARG A 72 -6.10 14.25 9.01
N ALA A 73 -5.91 15.08 7.98
CA ALA A 73 -6.47 14.83 6.66
C ALA A 73 -5.87 13.54 6.04
N MET A 74 -4.57 13.29 6.21
CA MET A 74 -3.91 12.08 5.72
C MET A 74 -4.43 10.82 6.42
N VAL A 75 -4.55 10.83 7.74
CA VAL A 75 -5.09 9.69 8.51
C VAL A 75 -6.56 9.45 8.15
N ALA A 76 -7.37 10.51 8.05
CA ALA A 76 -8.76 10.40 7.62
C ALA A 76 -8.88 9.83 6.20
N ALA A 77 -8.00 10.24 5.28
CA ALA A 77 -7.97 9.71 3.92
C ALA A 77 -7.57 8.23 3.87
N ALA A 78 -6.67 7.79 4.74
CA ALA A 78 -6.28 6.39 4.87
C ALA A 78 -7.44 5.53 5.37
N TRP A 79 -8.14 5.99 6.42
CA TRP A 79 -9.31 5.29 6.94
C TRP A 79 -10.49 5.30 5.97
N GLY A 80 -10.74 6.42 5.28
CA GLY A 80 -11.76 6.45 4.22
C GLY A 80 -11.45 5.47 3.09
N GLY A 81 -10.17 5.37 2.68
CA GLY A 81 -9.75 4.37 1.69
C GLY A 81 -9.97 2.93 2.15
N ALA A 82 -9.80 2.64 3.44
CA ALA A 82 -10.08 1.33 4.01
C ALA A 82 -11.59 1.03 4.10
N ALA A 83 -12.40 2.03 4.49
CA ALA A 83 -13.85 1.90 4.57
C ALA A 83 -14.50 1.67 3.19
N ASP A 84 -13.93 2.22 2.13
CA ASP A 84 -14.44 2.07 0.76
C ASP A 84 -13.97 0.79 0.06
N ALA A 85 -13.07 0.00 0.67
CA ALA A 85 -12.48 -1.18 0.04
C ALA A 85 -13.27 -2.47 0.29
N ASP A 86 -13.23 -3.39 -0.68
CA ASP A 86 -13.81 -4.73 -0.57
C ASP A 86 -12.98 -5.61 0.38
N VAL A 87 -11.66 -5.45 0.34
CA VAL A 87 -10.70 -6.15 1.21
C VAL A 87 -9.72 -5.16 1.84
N ILE A 88 -9.48 -5.30 3.14
CA ILE A 88 -8.47 -4.54 3.87
C ILE A 88 -7.29 -5.44 4.18
N VAL A 89 -6.06 -4.99 3.89
CA VAL A 89 -4.83 -5.68 4.30
C VAL A 89 -4.08 -4.81 5.29
N LEU A 90 -4.03 -5.26 6.55
CA LEU A 90 -3.21 -4.63 7.58
C LEU A 90 -1.77 -5.13 7.46
N LEU A 91 -0.85 -4.23 7.12
CA LEU A 91 0.58 -4.51 7.09
C LEU A 91 1.26 -4.08 8.39
N ILE A 92 2.02 -5.01 8.98
CA ILE A 92 2.89 -4.75 10.13
C ILE A 92 4.32 -5.20 9.86
N GLU A 93 5.29 -4.66 10.60
CA GLU A 93 6.70 -5.06 10.47
C GLU A 93 7.05 -6.17 11.45
N ALA A 94 7.53 -7.32 10.94
CA ALA A 94 7.86 -8.49 11.74
C ALA A 94 8.80 -8.18 12.92
N HIS A 95 9.87 -7.41 12.66
CA HIS A 95 10.90 -7.06 13.64
C HIS A 95 10.48 -6.02 14.68
N ARG A 96 9.42 -5.23 14.41
CA ARG A 96 8.87 -4.27 15.39
C ARG A 96 7.74 -4.88 16.20
N GLY A 97 7.03 -5.86 15.63
CA GLY A 97 5.90 -6.52 16.25
C GLY A 97 4.71 -5.58 16.48
N MET A 98 3.97 -5.85 17.55
CA MET A 98 2.79 -5.08 17.94
C MET A 98 3.22 -3.85 18.75
N THR A 99 3.38 -2.73 18.05
CA THR A 99 3.70 -1.40 18.62
C THR A 99 2.43 -0.71 19.12
N GLU A 100 2.57 0.37 19.90
CA GLU A 100 1.42 1.22 20.26
C GLU A 100 0.66 1.76 19.04
N GLY A 101 1.35 1.97 17.92
CA GLY A 101 0.71 2.37 16.67
C GLY A 101 -0.12 1.27 16.06
N VAL A 102 0.40 0.03 16.03
CA VAL A 102 -0.35 -1.15 15.59
C VAL A 102 -1.55 -1.41 16.50
N GLU A 103 -1.39 -1.31 17.82
CA GLU A 103 -2.49 -1.46 18.79
C GLU A 103 -3.63 -0.46 18.51
N ARG A 104 -3.31 0.81 18.26
CA ARG A 104 -4.31 1.82 17.87
C ARG A 104 -5.00 1.48 16.56
N ILE A 105 -4.23 1.08 15.54
CA ILE A 105 -4.80 0.70 14.24
C ILE A 105 -5.76 -0.47 14.41
N VAL A 106 -5.39 -1.50 15.17
CA VAL A 106 -6.25 -2.65 15.45
C VAL A 106 -7.53 -2.24 16.19
N ALA A 107 -7.43 -1.36 17.18
CA ALA A 107 -8.60 -0.86 17.91
C ALA A 107 -9.57 -0.09 17.00
N GLU A 108 -9.05 0.80 16.15
CA GLU A 108 -9.86 1.58 15.19
C GLU A 108 -10.40 0.72 14.04
N LEU A 109 -9.69 -0.36 13.68
CA LEU A 109 -10.11 -1.30 12.63
C LEU A 109 -11.40 -2.04 12.99
N GLY A 110 -11.65 -2.30 14.28
CA GLY A 110 -12.87 -2.95 14.76
C GLY A 110 -14.15 -2.24 14.30
N ASP A 111 -14.16 -0.91 14.31
CA ASP A 111 -15.32 -0.11 13.92
C ASP A 111 -15.48 -0.02 12.38
N ILE A 112 -14.37 -0.11 11.64
CA ILE A 112 -14.34 0.10 10.18
C ILE A 112 -14.52 -1.21 9.41
N ALA A 113 -14.11 -2.32 10.00
CA ALA A 113 -14.11 -3.64 9.38
C ALA A 113 -15.48 -4.33 9.39
N GLU A 114 -16.53 -3.73 9.96
CA GLU A 114 -17.85 -4.36 10.02
C GLU A 114 -18.33 -4.75 8.60
N GLY A 115 -18.57 -6.04 8.41
CA GLY A 115 -18.99 -6.63 7.13
C GLY A 115 -17.91 -6.74 6.05
N ARG A 116 -16.63 -6.51 6.36
CA ARG A 116 -15.52 -6.54 5.38
C ARG A 116 -14.50 -7.63 5.67
N THR A 117 -13.88 -8.15 4.60
CA THR A 117 -12.77 -9.09 4.71
C THR A 117 -11.49 -8.34 5.08
N VAL A 118 -10.84 -8.79 6.15
CA VAL A 118 -9.58 -8.22 6.63
C VAL A 118 -8.50 -9.29 6.71
N ALA A 119 -7.38 -9.06 6.05
CA ALA A 119 -6.17 -9.88 6.15
C ALA A 119 -5.06 -9.18 6.93
N LEU A 120 -4.24 -9.99 7.61
CA LEU A 120 -2.99 -9.54 8.21
C LEU A 120 -1.82 -9.91 7.30
N ALA A 121 -0.94 -8.95 7.00
CA ALA A 121 0.32 -9.18 6.31
C ALA A 121 1.50 -8.78 7.23
N ILE A 122 2.15 -9.79 7.81
CA ILE A 122 3.38 -9.62 8.58
C ILE A 122 4.55 -9.50 7.60
N ASN A 123 5.01 -8.28 7.37
CA ASN A 123 6.01 -7.96 6.37
C ASN A 123 7.43 -7.93 6.94
N LYS A 124 8.43 -7.96 6.06
CA LYS A 124 9.87 -7.94 6.38
C LYS A 124 10.32 -9.15 7.20
N ILE A 125 9.75 -10.32 6.88
CA ILE A 125 10.08 -11.59 7.56
C ILE A 125 11.55 -11.99 7.39
N ASP A 126 12.22 -11.47 6.35
CA ASP A 126 13.65 -11.65 6.10
C ASP A 126 14.55 -11.05 7.20
N ARG A 127 13.99 -10.27 8.13
CA ARG A 127 14.72 -9.63 9.24
C ARG A 127 14.57 -10.33 10.58
N VAL A 128 13.79 -11.41 10.68
CA VAL A 128 13.50 -12.08 11.95
C VAL A 128 13.62 -13.59 11.84
N LYS A 129 13.71 -14.26 12.99
CA LYS A 129 13.70 -15.74 13.06
C LYS A 129 12.27 -16.26 13.01
N ALA A 130 12.08 -17.45 12.43
CA ALA A 130 10.75 -18.08 12.28
C ALA A 130 9.97 -18.22 13.61
N LYS A 131 10.67 -18.47 14.73
CA LYS A 131 10.06 -18.58 16.06
C LYS A 131 9.34 -17.29 16.50
N GLU A 132 9.89 -16.13 16.15
CA GLU A 132 9.33 -14.82 16.50
C GLU A 132 8.04 -14.54 15.69
N LEU A 133 7.97 -15.04 14.46
CA LEU A 133 6.80 -14.89 13.59
C LEU A 133 5.57 -15.61 14.13
N LEU A 134 5.75 -16.83 14.66
CA LEU A 134 4.63 -17.60 15.23
C LEU A 134 4.01 -16.87 16.44
N SER A 135 4.86 -16.39 17.36
CA SER A 135 4.38 -15.64 18.52
C SER A 135 3.70 -14.32 18.14
N LEU A 136 4.23 -13.61 17.13
CA LEU A 136 3.64 -12.37 16.66
C LEU A 136 2.29 -12.62 15.96
N SER A 137 2.22 -13.65 15.13
CA SER A 137 0.98 -14.05 14.45
C SER A 137 -0.11 -14.39 15.46
N GLN A 138 0.20 -15.18 16.49
CA GLN A 138 -0.76 -15.49 17.55
C GLN A 138 -1.26 -14.21 18.24
N LYS A 139 -0.33 -13.35 18.71
CA LYS A 139 -0.68 -12.11 19.40
C LYS A 139 -1.60 -11.20 18.57
N MET A 140 -1.36 -11.11 17.26
CA MET A 140 -2.19 -10.30 16.38
C MET A 140 -3.59 -10.92 16.18
N ASN A 141 -3.69 -12.23 15.96
CA ASN A 141 -4.98 -12.91 15.79
C ASN A 141 -5.81 -12.96 17.08
N ASP A 142 -5.16 -12.91 18.25
CA ASP A 142 -5.84 -12.74 19.54
C ASP A 142 -6.44 -11.33 19.70
N ALA A 143 -5.80 -10.32 19.09
CA ALA A 143 -6.23 -8.93 19.19
C ALA A 143 -7.32 -8.56 18.16
N PHE A 144 -7.38 -9.26 17.03
CA PHE A 144 -8.36 -9.03 15.97
C PHE A 144 -8.57 -10.29 15.15
N THR A 145 -9.83 -10.57 14.77
CA THR A 145 -10.17 -11.71 13.94
C THR A 145 -9.88 -11.42 12.47
N PHE A 146 -8.68 -11.77 12.02
CA PHE A 146 -8.31 -11.71 10.60
C PHE A 146 -8.85 -12.95 9.88
N GLU A 147 -9.29 -12.76 8.64
CA GLU A 147 -9.73 -13.88 7.80
C GLU A 147 -8.56 -14.77 7.38
N GLN A 148 -7.39 -14.16 7.13
CA GLN A 148 -6.16 -14.88 6.84
C GLN A 148 -4.94 -14.06 7.27
N THR A 149 -3.90 -14.76 7.76
CA THR A 149 -2.59 -14.16 8.06
C THR A 149 -1.54 -14.61 7.06
N PHE A 150 -0.80 -13.66 6.50
CA PHE A 150 0.30 -13.87 5.57
C PHE A 150 1.63 -13.42 6.18
N MET A 151 2.66 -14.22 5.96
CA MET A 151 4.05 -13.89 6.29
C MET A 151 4.76 -13.55 4.99
N ILE A 152 5.15 -12.29 4.82
CA ILE A 152 5.68 -11.80 3.54
C ILE A 152 7.00 -11.06 3.67
N SER A 153 7.78 -11.06 2.60
CA SER A 153 8.81 -10.04 2.36
C SER A 153 8.46 -9.34 1.07
N ALA A 154 7.88 -8.15 1.16
CA ALA A 154 7.54 -7.35 -0.01
C ALA A 154 8.78 -7.03 -0.88
N GLU A 155 9.94 -6.87 -0.26
CA GLU A 155 11.21 -6.59 -0.94
C GLU A 155 11.79 -7.83 -1.64
N ARG A 156 11.63 -9.02 -1.05
CA ARG A 156 12.16 -10.28 -1.62
C ARG A 156 11.13 -11.06 -2.45
N GLY A 157 9.86 -10.66 -2.42
CA GLY A 157 8.74 -11.36 -3.05
C GLY A 157 8.21 -12.58 -2.29
N TYR A 158 8.78 -12.93 -1.13
CA TYR A 158 8.35 -14.11 -0.37
C TYR A 158 6.91 -13.96 0.13
N GLY A 159 6.09 -15.00 -0.07
CA GLY A 159 4.68 -15.03 0.34
C GLY A 159 3.75 -14.06 -0.40
N VAL A 160 4.29 -13.24 -1.32
CA VAL A 160 3.50 -12.22 -2.03
C VAL A 160 2.53 -12.85 -3.02
N ASN A 161 2.93 -13.95 -3.68
CA ASN A 161 2.05 -14.66 -4.61
C ASN A 161 0.87 -15.34 -3.89
N ASP A 162 1.11 -15.91 -2.71
CA ASP A 162 0.03 -16.52 -1.91
C ASP A 162 -1.00 -15.46 -1.48
N LEU A 163 -0.52 -14.28 -1.04
CA LEU A 163 -1.39 -13.14 -0.74
C LEU A 163 -2.15 -12.68 -2.00
N ARG A 164 -1.48 -12.58 -3.15
CA ARG A 164 -2.09 -12.15 -4.42
C ARG A 164 -3.21 -13.10 -4.86
N GLY A 165 -2.96 -14.41 -4.85
CA GLY A 165 -3.95 -15.42 -5.21
C GLY A 165 -5.17 -15.37 -4.29
N TRP A 166 -4.94 -15.31 -2.98
CA TRP A 166 -6.02 -15.19 -2.01
C TRP A 166 -6.83 -13.90 -2.20
N LEU A 167 -6.17 -12.76 -2.47
CA LEU A 167 -6.87 -11.52 -2.78
C LEU A 167 -7.77 -11.69 -4.01
N GLY A 168 -7.26 -12.27 -5.10
CA GLY A 168 -8.03 -12.54 -6.32
C GLY A 168 -9.29 -13.38 -6.06
N ASP A 169 -9.20 -14.37 -5.16
CA ASP A 169 -10.33 -15.22 -4.77
C ASP A 169 -11.41 -14.48 -3.98
N LYS A 170 -11.02 -13.49 -3.16
CA LYS A 170 -11.92 -12.75 -2.26
C LYS A 170 -12.65 -11.59 -2.92
N LEU A 171 -12.21 -11.15 -4.09
CA LEU A 171 -12.86 -10.06 -4.80
C LEU A 171 -14.26 -10.45 -5.30
N PRO A 172 -15.21 -9.50 -5.33
CA PRO A 172 -16.55 -9.76 -5.84
C PRO A 172 -16.53 -10.05 -7.33
N GLU A 173 -17.52 -10.80 -7.78
CA GLU A 173 -17.78 -11.01 -9.21
C GLU A 173 -18.20 -9.70 -9.86
N GLY A 174 -17.62 -9.39 -11.02
CA GLY A 174 -17.87 -8.14 -11.71
C GLY A 174 -16.95 -7.93 -12.91
N PRO A 175 -17.31 -6.98 -13.80
CA PRO A 175 -16.42 -6.61 -14.89
C PRO A 175 -15.14 -5.97 -14.34
N TRP A 176 -14.05 -6.12 -15.07
CA TRP A 176 -12.83 -5.35 -14.79
C TRP A 176 -13.13 -3.85 -14.86
N LEU A 177 -12.57 -3.11 -13.90
CA LEU A 177 -12.78 -1.68 -13.69
C LEU A 177 -11.85 -0.81 -14.54
N TYR A 178 -10.70 -1.38 -14.94
CA TYR A 178 -9.65 -0.71 -15.71
C TYR A 178 -9.20 -1.57 -16.91
N PRO A 179 -8.62 -0.96 -17.96
CA PRO A 179 -7.91 -1.66 -19.03
C PRO A 179 -6.80 -2.58 -18.49
N VAL A 180 -6.51 -3.65 -19.24
CA VAL A 180 -5.57 -4.72 -18.81
C VAL A 180 -4.12 -4.25 -18.74
N ASP A 181 -3.76 -3.29 -19.58
CA ASP A 181 -2.44 -2.69 -19.70
C ASP A 181 -2.23 -1.52 -18.72
N GLN A 182 -3.29 -1.07 -18.05
CA GLN A 182 -3.21 0.02 -17.10
C GLN A 182 -2.65 -0.48 -15.76
N ILE A 183 -1.45 -0.04 -15.40
CA ILE A 183 -0.77 -0.40 -14.14
C ILE A 183 -1.10 0.56 -12.98
N ALA A 184 -1.51 1.79 -13.28
CA ALA A 184 -1.86 2.82 -12.29
C ALA A 184 -2.92 3.78 -12.84
N ASP A 185 -3.67 4.44 -11.95
CA ASP A 185 -4.68 5.44 -12.32
C ASP A 185 -4.15 6.86 -12.52
N LEU A 186 -2.83 7.05 -12.38
CA LEU A 186 -2.18 8.34 -12.51
C LEU A 186 -1.53 8.53 -13.89
N PRO A 187 -1.73 9.70 -14.54
CA PRO A 187 -0.91 10.15 -15.65
C PRO A 187 0.60 10.01 -15.40
N MET A 188 1.35 9.63 -16.45
CA MET A 188 2.80 9.45 -16.40
C MET A 188 3.55 10.68 -15.87
N ARG A 189 3.07 11.89 -16.15
CA ARG A 189 3.63 13.14 -15.58
C ARG A 189 3.61 13.17 -14.05
N MET A 190 2.54 12.66 -13.43
CA MET A 190 2.46 12.61 -11.96
C MET A 190 3.36 11.53 -11.39
N ILE A 191 3.47 10.37 -12.06
CA ILE A 191 4.43 9.33 -11.68
C ILE A 191 5.86 9.89 -11.76
N ALA A 192 6.21 10.62 -12.84
CA ALA A 192 7.51 11.25 -12.99
C ALA A 192 7.81 12.26 -11.87
N ALA A 193 6.86 13.15 -11.55
CA ALA A 193 6.97 14.08 -10.43
C ALA A 193 7.20 13.36 -9.09
N GLU A 194 6.46 12.28 -8.83
CA GLU A 194 6.62 11.45 -7.63
C GLU A 194 7.99 10.76 -7.59
N MET A 195 8.49 10.23 -8.71
CA MET A 195 9.83 9.63 -8.77
C MET A 195 10.92 10.66 -8.48
N THR A 196 10.82 11.86 -9.02
CA THR A 196 11.74 12.97 -8.73
C THR A 196 11.65 13.36 -7.26
N ARG A 197 10.44 13.46 -6.71
CA ARG A 197 10.21 13.75 -5.29
C ARG A 197 10.82 12.71 -4.37
N GLU A 198 10.78 11.43 -4.72
CA GLU A 198 11.46 10.37 -3.97
C GLU A 198 12.96 10.65 -3.88
N LYS A 199 13.61 11.01 -4.99
CA LYS A 199 15.06 11.29 -5.02
C LYS A 199 15.42 12.51 -4.20
N LEU A 200 14.63 13.58 -4.28
CA LEU A 200 14.80 14.76 -3.43
C LEU A 200 14.58 14.41 -1.95
N THR A 201 13.53 13.65 -1.66
CA THR A 201 13.20 13.20 -0.30
C THR A 201 14.34 12.38 0.30
N LEU A 202 15.03 11.54 -0.47
CA LEU A 202 16.18 10.77 -0.01
C LEU A 202 17.43 11.63 0.25
N ARG A 203 17.62 12.73 -0.49
CA ARG A 203 18.83 13.56 -0.45
C ARG A 203 18.73 14.80 0.45
N LEU A 204 17.53 15.30 0.68
CA LEU A 204 17.28 16.43 1.58
C LEU A 204 17.25 15.96 3.03
N HIS A 205 17.34 16.85 4.01
CA HIS A 205 17.35 16.50 5.42
C HIS A 205 16.42 17.41 6.22
N GLN A 206 16.25 17.09 7.51
CA GLN A 206 15.44 17.88 8.45
C GLN A 206 14.00 18.06 7.94
N GLU A 207 13.45 19.27 7.96
CA GLU A 207 12.09 19.58 7.57
C GLU A 207 11.84 19.63 6.06
N LEU A 208 12.89 19.83 5.25
CA LEU A 208 12.78 20.07 3.80
C LEU A 208 12.01 18.96 3.04
N PRO A 209 12.26 17.64 3.27
CA PRO A 209 11.49 16.56 2.65
C PRO A 209 9.97 16.68 2.84
N TYR A 210 9.53 17.29 3.94
CA TYR A 210 8.13 17.37 4.33
C TYR A 210 7.47 18.68 3.89
N GLN A 211 8.22 19.62 3.29
CA GLN A 211 7.69 20.91 2.81
C GLN A 211 7.75 21.05 1.28
N LEU A 212 8.34 20.09 0.59
CA LEU A 212 8.54 20.17 -0.85
C LEU A 212 7.35 19.61 -1.64
N THR A 213 7.15 20.18 -2.82
CA THR A 213 6.22 19.76 -3.87
C THR A 213 7.00 19.70 -5.18
N VAL A 214 6.74 18.68 -6.00
CA VAL A 214 7.33 18.55 -7.33
C VAL A 214 6.18 18.48 -8.31
N GLU A 215 6.26 19.25 -9.38
CA GLU A 215 5.30 19.27 -10.47
C GLU A 215 6.07 19.14 -11.79
N THR A 216 5.49 18.44 -12.76
CA THR A 216 6.00 18.39 -14.13
C THR A 216 5.31 19.50 -14.91
N GLU A 217 6.09 20.47 -15.39
CA GLU A 217 5.61 21.63 -16.13
C GLU A 217 5.38 21.30 -17.60
N ASN A 218 6.23 20.44 -18.18
CA ASN A 218 6.18 20.11 -19.60
C ASN A 218 6.46 18.62 -19.86
N TRP A 219 5.77 18.06 -20.87
CA TRP A 219 5.96 16.70 -21.35
C TRP A 219 5.92 16.68 -22.88
N GLU A 220 7.06 16.40 -23.50
CA GLU A 220 7.20 16.35 -24.95
C GLU A 220 7.59 14.92 -25.37
N GLU A 221 6.67 14.23 -26.05
CA GLU A 221 6.98 12.96 -26.71
C GLU A 221 7.71 13.21 -28.03
N ARG A 222 8.82 12.50 -28.21
CA ARG A 222 9.65 12.58 -29.41
C ARG A 222 9.33 11.43 -30.35
N LYS A 223 9.65 11.61 -31.63
CA LYS A 223 9.38 10.63 -32.70
C LYS A 223 10.08 9.29 -32.51
N ASP A 224 11.15 9.25 -31.72
CA ASP A 224 11.89 8.03 -31.37
C ASP A 224 11.28 7.28 -30.17
N GLY A 225 10.15 7.73 -29.64
CA GLY A 225 9.48 7.15 -28.48
C GLY A 225 10.06 7.60 -27.13
N SER A 226 11.07 8.48 -27.12
CA SER A 226 11.54 9.09 -25.87
C SER A 226 10.66 10.26 -25.43
N ALA A 227 10.74 10.62 -24.15
CA ALA A 227 10.04 11.78 -23.60
C ALA A 227 11.03 12.77 -22.97
N ARG A 228 10.86 14.07 -23.25
CA ARG A 228 11.48 15.16 -22.49
C ARG A 228 10.50 15.60 -21.40
N ILE A 229 11.00 15.65 -20.17
CA ILE A 229 10.24 16.00 -18.98
C ILE A 229 10.91 17.22 -18.36
N GLU A 230 10.15 18.28 -18.14
CA GLU A 230 10.59 19.50 -17.42
C GLU A 230 9.80 19.66 -16.13
#